data_AF-A0A8D9HRQ5-F1
#
_entry.id   AF-A0A8D9HRQ5-F1
#
_cell.length_a   1.000
_cell.length_b   1.000
_cell.length_c   1.000
_cell.angle_alpha   90.00
_cell.angle_beta   90.00
_cell.angle_gamma   90.00
#
_symmetry.space_group_name_H-M   'P 1'
#
loop_
_entity.id
_entity.type
_entity.pdbx_description
1 polymer ?
#
loop_
_entity_poly.entity_id
_entity_poly.type
_entity_poly.pdbx_seq_one_letter_code
_entity_poly.pdbx_strand_id
1 'polypeptide(L)'
;MANLSSLHIIFFMFITSGVAAFATEDSCPPTAWQGTLTRKDDNNLGAGGFQLNPGASVQLTASSEWSGHVWARTGCKFDSSGHGSCVTGDCGVVRTCSGSGRDSSVAMAEFTHGEKDSYELVDGTNVKVGVKPQGDNNYLITFCPATGRIAGSSTEFTLQNNCPYTVWPGIFSGNGNDILADGGFQLNPSASVQIIPPSVWSGHIWARTGCNFSSSGQGKCATGDCGGVLKCAGGGVPPVTLAEFTIGVTDYYDVSLVDGYNVKMGIKPQGGTGDCKYAGCSSDLNSICPNELRVMDPQNNVVACKSACDAFSTPEYCCTGAFDKPETCPPTDYSRIFKKACPNAYSYAYDDATNTFTCSRSNYLITFCPTGS
;
A
#
# COMPACT_ATOMS: atom_id res chain seq x y z
N MET A 1 34.00 -9.43 1.19
CA MET A 1 33.12 -10.61 1.01
C MET A 1 31.74 -10.09 0.67
N ALA A 2 31.09 -10.74 -0.29
CA ALA A 2 30.06 -10.20 -1.16
C ALA A 2 28.80 -9.66 -0.47
N ASN A 3 28.31 -8.53 -0.98
CA ASN A 3 26.93 -8.04 -0.84
C ASN A 3 26.01 -8.92 -1.71
N LEU A 4 24.97 -9.48 -1.10
CA LEU A 4 23.80 -10.09 -1.74
C LEU A 4 22.59 -9.38 -1.14
N SER A 5 21.55 -8.93 -1.84
CA SER A 5 21.24 -8.88 -3.26
C SER A 5 19.87 -8.19 -3.34
N SER A 6 19.76 -7.04 -4.01
CA SER A 6 18.47 -6.44 -4.37
C SER A 6 17.72 -7.42 -5.26
N LEU A 7 16.48 -7.73 -4.91
CA LEU A 7 15.62 -8.59 -5.74
C LEU A 7 15.19 -7.79 -6.97
N HIS A 8 15.87 -8.03 -8.09
CA HIS A 8 15.53 -7.48 -9.39
C HIS A 8 14.38 -8.31 -9.97
N ILE A 9 13.17 -7.74 -10.03
CA ILE A 9 12.08 -8.33 -10.82
C ILE A 9 12.27 -7.87 -12.26
N ILE A 10 12.62 -8.82 -13.12
CA ILE A 10 12.98 -8.59 -14.52
C ILE A 10 11.82 -9.03 -15.42
N PHE A 11 11.28 -8.11 -16.22
CA PHE A 11 10.42 -8.44 -17.37
C PHE A 11 11.14 -8.02 -18.66
N PHE A 12 11.10 -8.87 -19.68
CA PHE A 12 11.84 -8.69 -20.94
C PHE A 12 10.88 -8.45 -22.11
N MET A 13 11.21 -7.56 -23.06
CA MET A 13 10.46 -7.42 -24.34
C MET A 13 11.39 -7.21 -25.56
N PHE A 14 10.82 -7.29 -26.78
CA PHE A 14 11.48 -7.29 -28.09
C PHE A 14 10.77 -6.32 -29.06
N ILE A 15 11.53 -5.56 -29.86
CA ILE A 15 11.05 -4.81 -31.04
C ILE A 15 11.42 -5.60 -32.30
N THR A 16 10.43 -6.09 -33.05
CA THR A 16 10.66 -6.69 -34.37
C THR A 16 10.17 -5.73 -35.46
N SER A 17 11.13 -5.08 -36.14
CA SER A 17 11.02 -4.27 -37.38
C SER A 17 9.98 -3.13 -37.41
N GLY A 18 10.44 -1.88 -37.50
CA GLY A 18 9.62 -0.68 -37.77
C GLY A 18 10.12 0.58 -37.07
N VAL A 19 9.65 1.76 -37.52
CA VAL A 19 9.84 3.06 -36.87
C VAL A 19 9.11 3.05 -35.52
N ALA A 20 9.73 3.54 -34.45
CA ALA A 20 9.10 3.60 -33.13
C ALA A 20 8.58 5.02 -32.86
N ALA A 21 7.28 5.19 -32.55
CA ALA A 21 6.73 6.47 -32.13
C ALA A 21 6.54 6.52 -30.61
N PHE A 22 7.03 7.58 -29.98
CA PHE A 22 6.90 7.84 -28.56
C PHE A 22 6.05 9.07 -28.35
N ALA A 23 5.00 8.95 -27.55
CA ALA A 23 4.22 10.08 -27.06
C ALA A 23 4.73 10.48 -25.68
N THR A 24 5.05 11.75 -25.45
CA THR A 24 5.34 12.25 -24.09
C THR A 24 4.17 13.08 -23.58
N GLU A 25 3.77 12.89 -22.33
CA GLU A 25 2.67 13.62 -21.67
C GLU A 25 3.12 14.17 -20.32
N ASP A 26 2.72 15.41 -20.00
CA ASP A 26 2.96 16.05 -18.70
C ASP A 26 1.67 16.09 -17.87
N SER A 27 1.68 15.48 -16.69
CA SER A 27 0.58 15.53 -15.72
C SER A 27 0.97 16.26 -14.42
N CYS A 28 2.12 16.94 -14.38
CA CYS A 28 2.62 17.62 -13.19
C CYS A 28 1.84 18.93 -12.91
N PRO A 29 1.47 19.23 -11.64
CA PRO A 29 0.81 20.50 -11.29
C PRO A 29 1.70 21.76 -11.38
N PRO A 30 3.04 21.67 -11.47
CA PRO A 30 3.84 22.68 -12.17
C PRO A 30 4.26 22.19 -13.57
N THR A 31 4.25 23.09 -14.56
CA THR A 31 4.68 22.84 -15.95
C THR A 31 6.04 22.14 -16.02
N ALA A 32 6.11 21.03 -16.76
CA ALA A 32 7.34 20.31 -16.98
C ALA A 32 8.10 20.79 -18.22
N TRP A 33 9.42 20.76 -18.12
CA TRP A 33 10.35 20.93 -19.24
C TRP A 33 10.92 19.55 -19.58
N GLN A 34 10.63 19.06 -20.78
CA GLN A 34 10.97 17.71 -21.21
C GLN A 34 12.10 17.76 -22.24
N GLY A 35 12.98 16.77 -22.21
CA GLY A 35 14.08 16.64 -23.15
C GLY A 35 14.34 15.20 -23.55
N THR A 36 14.79 15.01 -24.78
CA THR A 36 15.28 13.73 -25.29
C THR A 36 16.76 13.85 -25.62
N LEU A 37 17.55 12.87 -25.18
CA LEU A 37 18.99 12.78 -25.46
C LEU A 37 19.28 11.46 -26.16
N THR A 38 19.94 11.52 -27.30
CA THR A 38 20.32 10.34 -28.07
C THR A 38 21.73 9.91 -27.67
N ARG A 39 21.96 8.60 -27.49
CA ARG A 39 23.28 8.09 -27.05
C ARG A 39 24.30 8.06 -28.19
N LYS A 40 23.85 7.97 -29.45
CA LYS A 40 24.72 7.92 -30.62
C LYS A 40 23.96 8.15 -31.94
N ASP A 41 24.57 8.92 -32.84
CA ASP A 41 24.38 9.09 -34.31
C ASP A 41 23.00 9.40 -34.91
N ASP A 42 21.89 9.30 -34.17
CA ASP A 42 20.59 9.78 -34.64
C ASP A 42 20.44 11.28 -34.37
N ASN A 43 20.64 12.07 -35.43
CA ASN A 43 20.41 13.50 -35.44
C ASN A 43 18.92 13.82 -35.19
N ASN A 44 18.66 14.61 -34.13
CA ASN A 44 17.48 15.48 -33.95
C ASN A 44 16.17 14.92 -33.37
N LEU A 45 16.18 13.86 -32.55
CA LEU A 45 15.03 13.66 -31.64
C LEU A 45 15.07 14.69 -30.50
N GLY A 46 14.20 15.70 -30.59
CA GLY A 46 13.97 16.71 -29.54
C GLY A 46 15.19 17.55 -29.18
N ALA A 47 16.04 17.85 -30.18
CA ALA A 47 17.21 18.71 -30.00
C ALA A 47 16.81 20.06 -29.36
N GLY A 48 17.27 20.30 -28.13
CA GLY A 48 17.03 21.55 -27.40
C GLY A 48 16.14 21.43 -26.16
N GLY A 49 15.42 20.32 -26.00
CA GLY A 49 14.32 20.22 -25.03
C GLY A 49 13.15 21.13 -25.40
N PHE A 50 11.96 20.82 -24.89
CA PHE A 50 10.75 21.58 -25.15
C PHE A 50 9.91 21.73 -23.89
N GLN A 51 9.14 22.82 -23.83
CA GLN A 51 8.16 23.02 -22.76
C GLN A 51 6.89 22.25 -23.10
N LEU A 52 6.38 21.47 -22.16
CA LEU A 52 5.10 20.80 -22.28
C LEU A 52 4.18 21.30 -21.16
N ASN A 53 3.02 21.83 -21.51
CA ASN A 53 2.05 22.27 -20.51
C ASN A 53 1.32 21.05 -19.91
N PRO A 54 0.84 21.12 -18.66
CA PRO A 54 0.08 20.04 -18.06
C PRO A 54 -1.13 19.63 -18.91
N GLY A 55 -1.30 18.34 -19.16
CA GLY A 55 -2.32 17.73 -20.02
C GLY A 55 -2.01 17.81 -21.52
N ALA A 56 -0.89 18.40 -21.94
CA ALA A 56 -0.45 18.38 -23.34
C ALA A 56 0.42 17.15 -23.63
N SER A 57 0.42 16.73 -24.90
CA SER A 57 1.27 15.63 -25.38
C SER A 57 2.02 16.01 -26.65
N VAL A 58 3.24 15.52 -26.81
CA VAL A 58 4.02 15.63 -28.05
C VAL A 58 4.37 14.25 -28.58
N GLN A 59 4.24 14.06 -29.89
CA GLN A 59 4.65 12.85 -30.58
C GLN A 59 6.08 13.01 -31.10
N LEU A 60 6.93 12.03 -30.82
CA LEU A 60 8.31 11.96 -31.25
C LEU A 60 8.52 10.67 -32.05
N THR A 61 9.12 10.77 -33.21
CA THR A 61 9.36 9.62 -34.10
C THR A 61 10.84 9.28 -34.08
N ALA A 62 11.19 8.07 -33.64
CA ALA A 62 12.58 7.60 -33.61
C ALA A 62 12.84 6.52 -34.67
N SER A 63 14.09 6.45 -35.13
CA SER A 63 14.52 5.39 -36.03
C SER A 63 14.45 4.02 -35.33
N SER A 64 14.44 2.93 -36.10
CA SER A 64 14.43 1.56 -35.54
C SER A 64 15.70 1.23 -34.75
N GLU A 65 16.78 1.98 -34.98
CA GLU A 65 18.10 1.78 -34.38
C GLU A 65 18.35 2.70 -33.18
N TRP A 66 17.34 3.50 -32.81
CA TRP A 66 17.50 4.56 -31.82
C TRP A 66 17.75 4.01 -30.40
N SER A 67 18.75 4.59 -29.74
CA SER A 67 19.03 4.39 -28.31
C SER A 67 19.25 5.74 -27.64
N GLY A 68 18.64 5.96 -26.48
CA GLY A 68 18.69 7.25 -25.81
C GLY A 68 17.94 7.30 -24.49
N HIS A 69 17.81 8.51 -23.94
CA HIS A 69 17.10 8.78 -22.71
C HIS A 69 16.03 9.84 -22.94
N VAL A 70 14.89 9.67 -22.28
CA VAL A 70 13.82 10.66 -22.20
C VAL A 70 13.73 11.12 -20.75
N TRP A 71 13.78 12.43 -20.49
CA TRP A 71 13.82 12.98 -19.15
C TRP A 71 12.94 14.23 -19.00
N ALA A 72 12.59 14.57 -17.76
CA ALA A 72 11.81 15.76 -17.45
C ALA A 72 12.28 16.49 -16.18
N ARG A 73 12.04 17.80 -16.16
CA ARG A 73 12.27 18.69 -15.01
C ARG A 73 11.06 19.56 -14.74
N THR A 74 10.93 20.07 -13.52
CA THR A 74 9.81 20.91 -13.10
C THR A 74 10.27 22.23 -12.48
N GLY A 75 9.39 23.23 -12.50
CA GLY A 75 9.65 24.53 -11.87
C GLY A 75 10.76 25.34 -12.54
N CYS A 76 10.95 25.17 -13.85
CA CYS A 76 12.01 25.86 -14.59
C CYS A 76 11.64 27.30 -14.97
N LYS A 77 12.63 28.21 -14.90
CA LYS A 77 12.56 29.58 -15.41
C LYS A 77 13.79 29.86 -16.27
N PHE A 78 13.57 30.21 -17.54
CA PHE A 78 14.65 30.54 -18.48
C PHE A 78 14.45 31.91 -19.13
N ASP A 79 15.53 32.64 -19.36
CA ASP A 79 15.58 33.89 -20.09
C ASP A 79 15.51 33.69 -21.62
N SER A 80 15.43 34.79 -22.36
CA SER A 80 15.36 34.80 -23.83
C SER A 80 16.60 34.22 -24.53
N SER A 81 17.71 34.11 -23.81
CA SER A 81 19.00 33.64 -24.32
C SER A 81 19.24 32.16 -24.03
N GLY A 82 18.27 31.48 -23.41
CA GLY A 82 18.39 30.05 -23.13
C GLY A 82 18.95 29.70 -21.76
N HIS A 83 19.15 30.68 -20.87
CA HIS A 83 19.75 30.46 -19.56
C HIS A 83 18.74 30.57 -18.42
N GLY A 84 18.85 29.74 -17.38
CA GLY A 84 17.81 29.65 -16.35
C GLY A 84 18.09 28.66 -15.23
N SER A 85 17.09 28.44 -14.37
CA SER A 85 17.18 27.49 -13.26
C SER A 85 15.90 26.67 -13.14
N CYS A 86 16.02 25.45 -12.59
CA CYS A 86 14.91 24.52 -12.36
C CYS A 86 14.83 24.12 -10.89
N VAL A 87 13.64 23.73 -10.43
CA VAL A 87 13.43 23.19 -9.07
C VAL A 87 13.92 21.74 -8.99
N THR A 88 13.83 20.99 -10.09
CA THR A 88 14.38 19.62 -10.20
C THR A 88 15.38 19.51 -11.36
N GLY A 89 16.46 18.74 -11.17
CA GLY A 89 17.48 18.43 -12.19
C GLY A 89 18.54 19.52 -12.43
N ASP A 90 19.81 19.25 -12.11
CA ASP A 90 20.91 20.21 -12.30
C ASP A 90 21.76 19.90 -13.55
N CYS A 91 21.26 20.25 -14.74
CA CYS A 91 22.12 20.40 -15.92
C CYS A 91 22.77 21.80 -16.00
N GLY A 92 22.97 22.47 -14.87
CA GLY A 92 23.44 23.84 -14.81
C GLY A 92 22.43 24.86 -15.35
N VAL A 93 22.92 26.06 -15.70
CA VAL A 93 22.10 27.23 -16.05
C VAL A 93 21.57 27.24 -17.49
N VAL A 94 21.61 26.14 -18.24
CA VAL A 94 21.28 26.11 -19.67
C VAL A 94 20.07 25.23 -19.97
N ARG A 95 19.25 25.64 -20.97
CA ARG A 95 18.07 24.90 -21.44
C ARG A 95 18.39 23.47 -21.92
N THR A 96 19.60 23.24 -22.43
CA THR A 96 20.03 21.97 -23.01
C THR A 96 21.06 21.26 -22.14
N CYS A 97 20.80 20.01 -21.73
CA CYS A 97 21.85 19.16 -21.13
C CYS A 97 22.75 18.62 -22.25
N SER A 98 24.04 18.91 -22.22
CA SER A 98 25.01 18.30 -23.11
C SER A 98 26.05 17.53 -22.28
N GLY A 99 25.83 16.24 -22.07
CA GLY A 99 26.78 15.37 -21.36
C GLY A 99 26.18 14.03 -20.95
N SER A 100 27.00 12.98 -20.93
CA SER A 100 26.66 11.61 -20.51
C SER A 100 26.52 11.43 -18.99
N GLY A 101 26.47 12.52 -18.23
CA GLY A 101 26.36 12.48 -16.77
C GLY A 101 24.98 12.00 -16.34
N ARG A 102 24.92 10.81 -15.74
CA ARG A 102 23.75 10.38 -14.95
C ARG A 102 23.71 11.25 -13.70
N ASP A 103 22.93 12.33 -13.73
CA ASP A 103 22.63 13.05 -12.50
C ASP A 103 21.47 12.35 -11.79
N SER A 104 21.67 12.03 -10.52
CA SER A 104 20.71 11.35 -9.64
C SER A 104 19.41 12.13 -9.36
N SER A 105 19.30 13.35 -9.90
CA SER A 105 18.24 14.31 -9.58
C SER A 105 17.21 14.53 -10.71
N VAL A 106 17.17 13.66 -11.73
CA VAL A 106 16.27 13.79 -12.89
C VAL A 106 15.42 12.53 -13.07
N ALA A 107 14.12 12.73 -13.31
CA ALA A 107 13.20 11.66 -13.67
C ALA A 107 13.44 11.24 -15.13
N MET A 108 13.87 10.00 -15.35
CA MET A 108 14.39 9.52 -16.64
C MET A 108 13.85 8.14 -17.01
N ALA A 109 13.69 7.90 -18.32
CA ALA A 109 13.52 6.57 -18.92
C ALA A 109 14.65 6.35 -19.94
N GLU A 110 15.38 5.26 -19.81
CA GLU A 110 16.46 4.83 -20.72
C GLU A 110 15.92 3.83 -21.76
N PHE A 111 16.44 3.88 -22.98
CA PHE A 111 16.09 2.97 -24.10
C PHE A 111 17.36 2.56 -24.83
N THR A 112 17.57 1.26 -25.07
CA THR A 112 18.77 0.72 -25.73
C THR A 112 18.38 -0.24 -26.85
N HIS A 113 19.04 -0.13 -28.01
CA HIS A 113 18.85 -0.97 -29.19
C HIS A 113 19.79 -2.19 -29.14
N GLY A 114 19.30 -3.37 -29.55
CA GLY A 114 20.11 -4.58 -29.75
C GLY A 114 20.47 -5.40 -28.51
N GLU A 115 20.30 -4.85 -27.31
CA GLU A 115 20.34 -5.58 -26.04
C GLU A 115 19.13 -5.18 -25.18
N LYS A 116 18.46 -6.19 -24.61
CA LYS A 116 17.10 -6.18 -24.07
C LYS A 116 16.72 -4.95 -23.21
N ASP A 117 15.84 -4.15 -23.79
CA ASP A 117 14.82 -3.23 -23.26
C ASP A 117 14.68 -3.15 -21.73
N SER A 118 15.17 -2.04 -21.13
CA SER A 118 15.04 -1.72 -19.70
C SER A 118 14.90 -0.21 -19.49
N TYR A 119 14.20 0.23 -18.45
CA TYR A 119 14.20 1.63 -17.98
C TYR A 119 14.59 1.67 -16.49
N GLU A 120 15.47 2.60 -16.10
CA GLU A 120 15.88 2.83 -14.71
C GLU A 120 15.23 4.11 -14.17
N LEU A 121 14.38 4.00 -13.14
CA LEU A 121 13.87 5.16 -12.42
C LEU A 121 14.93 5.60 -11.40
N VAL A 122 15.68 6.64 -11.71
CA VAL A 122 16.64 7.23 -10.77
C VAL A 122 15.88 8.15 -9.82
N ASP A 123 15.48 7.60 -8.67
CA ASP A 123 14.69 8.29 -7.65
C ASP A 123 15.57 9.19 -6.78
N GLY A 124 15.66 10.46 -7.17
CA GLY A 124 16.13 11.54 -6.32
C GLY A 124 15.18 12.75 -6.28
N THR A 125 13.96 12.64 -6.84
CA THR A 125 13.02 13.78 -6.92
C THR A 125 11.54 13.37 -6.88
N ASN A 126 10.66 14.35 -6.62
CA ASN A 126 9.20 14.19 -6.55
C ASN A 126 8.48 13.92 -7.90
N VAL A 127 9.20 13.63 -8.99
CA VAL A 127 8.61 13.45 -10.34
C VAL A 127 8.66 11.97 -10.73
N LYS A 128 7.48 11.33 -10.82
CA LYS A 128 7.35 9.92 -11.25
C LYS A 128 7.29 9.82 -12.79
N VAL A 129 7.87 8.77 -13.36
CA VAL A 129 7.77 8.46 -14.81
C VAL A 129 7.03 7.14 -14.99
N GLY A 130 6.06 7.09 -15.91
CA GLY A 130 5.40 5.88 -16.36
C GLY A 130 5.67 5.66 -17.85
N VAL A 131 5.85 4.40 -18.26
CA VAL A 131 5.98 4.01 -19.66
C VAL A 131 4.92 2.95 -19.97
N LYS A 132 4.09 3.19 -20.99
CA LYS A 132 2.99 2.29 -21.39
C LYS A 132 3.08 1.95 -22.88
N PRO A 133 3.11 0.66 -23.26
CA PRO A 133 2.99 0.24 -24.65
C PRO A 133 1.60 0.55 -25.21
N GLN A 134 1.52 1.04 -26.45
CA GLN A 134 0.26 1.38 -27.15
C GLN A 134 -0.03 0.44 -28.35
N GLY A 135 0.83 -0.56 -28.60
CA GLY A 135 0.77 -1.44 -29.77
C GLY A 135 1.69 -0.96 -30.91
N ASP A 136 2.07 -1.87 -31.82
CA ASP A 136 2.91 -1.63 -33.01
C ASP A 136 4.13 -0.70 -32.77
N ASN A 137 5.04 -1.10 -31.87
CA ASN A 137 6.28 -0.36 -31.55
C ASN A 137 6.05 1.10 -31.08
N ASN A 138 4.84 1.42 -30.59
CA ASN A 138 4.51 2.74 -30.05
C ASN A 138 4.44 2.73 -28.51
N TYR A 139 4.91 3.81 -27.89
CA TYR A 139 5.00 3.94 -26.44
C TYR A 139 4.46 5.29 -25.97
N LEU A 140 3.79 5.31 -24.82
CA LEU A 140 3.39 6.52 -24.11
C LEU A 140 4.26 6.66 -22.85
N ILE A 141 5.01 7.76 -22.77
CA ILE A 141 5.83 8.14 -21.62
C ILE A 141 5.09 9.26 -20.89
N THR A 142 4.63 8.99 -19.68
CA THR A 142 3.88 9.97 -18.87
C THR A 142 4.73 10.41 -17.68
N PHE A 143 4.92 11.73 -17.55
CA PHE A 143 5.58 12.35 -16.40
C PHE A 143 4.54 12.86 -15.39
N CYS A 144 4.80 12.63 -14.10
CA CYS A 144 3.84 12.79 -13.01
C CYS A 144 2.47 12.15 -13.31
N PRO A 145 2.40 10.89 -13.76
CA PRO A 145 1.14 10.29 -14.17
C PRO A 145 0.09 10.49 -13.07
N ALA A 146 -1.00 11.19 -13.40
CA ALA A 146 -2.22 11.07 -12.62
C ALA A 146 -2.49 9.57 -12.55
N THR A 147 -2.81 9.03 -11.37
CA THR A 147 -3.07 7.61 -11.16
C THR A 147 -4.32 7.17 -11.93
N GLY A 148 -4.16 7.03 -13.24
CA GLY A 148 -5.15 6.70 -14.25
C GLY A 148 -4.98 5.27 -14.70
N ARG A 149 -5.47 4.36 -13.85
CA ARG A 149 -5.96 2.99 -14.13
C ARG A 149 -5.47 2.35 -15.44
N ILE A 150 -4.38 1.60 -15.36
CA ILE A 150 -4.16 0.44 -16.22
C ILE A 150 -5.10 -0.66 -15.71
N ALA A 151 -5.88 -1.29 -16.60
CA ALA A 151 -6.77 -2.40 -16.27
C ALA A 151 -5.97 -3.68 -15.96
N GLY A 152 -5.32 -3.68 -14.81
CA GLY A 152 -5.11 -4.84 -13.94
C GLY A 152 -5.61 -4.39 -12.57
N SER A 153 -6.65 -5.03 -12.03
CA SER A 153 -7.30 -4.58 -10.79
C SER A 153 -6.33 -4.69 -9.61
N SER A 154 -5.67 -3.59 -9.22
CA SER A 154 -4.94 -3.53 -7.95
C SER A 154 -5.95 -3.34 -6.83
N THR A 155 -6.02 -4.29 -5.90
CA THR A 155 -6.80 -4.18 -4.67
C THR A 155 -6.38 -2.92 -3.90
N GLU A 156 -7.35 -2.13 -3.44
CA GLU A 156 -7.12 -0.95 -2.60
C GLU A 156 -7.76 -1.15 -1.22
N PHE A 157 -7.02 -0.81 -0.16
CA PHE A 157 -7.54 -0.71 1.19
C PHE A 157 -7.79 0.74 1.56
N THR A 158 -9.03 1.09 1.91
CA THR A 158 -9.37 2.37 2.53
C THR A 158 -9.57 2.14 4.02
N LEU A 159 -8.67 2.65 4.85
CA LEU A 159 -8.81 2.61 6.31
C LEU A 159 -9.51 3.88 6.75
N GLN A 160 -10.62 3.76 7.48
CA GLN A 160 -11.44 4.87 7.96
C GLN A 160 -11.62 4.80 9.47
N ASN A 161 -11.39 5.91 10.16
CA ASN A 161 -11.67 6.01 11.58
C ASN A 161 -13.01 6.72 11.83
N ASN A 162 -14.04 5.95 12.16
CA ASN A 162 -15.33 6.50 12.61
C ASN A 162 -15.44 6.55 14.14
N CYS A 163 -14.37 6.22 14.87
CA CYS A 163 -14.35 6.37 16.32
C CYS A 163 -14.34 7.86 16.69
N PRO A 164 -14.92 8.23 17.84
CA PRO A 164 -14.86 9.60 18.35
C PRO A 164 -13.48 9.98 18.91
N TYR A 165 -12.48 9.11 18.76
CA TYR A 165 -11.13 9.26 19.25
C TYR A 165 -10.11 8.82 18.20
N THR A 166 -8.87 9.29 18.32
CA THR A 166 -7.77 8.88 17.45
C THR A 166 -7.43 7.41 17.67
N VAL A 167 -7.20 6.70 16.58
CA VAL A 167 -6.63 5.35 16.59
C VAL A 167 -5.29 5.39 15.87
N TRP A 168 -4.41 4.45 16.21
CA TRP A 168 -3.15 4.26 15.49
C TRP A 168 -3.17 2.87 14.86
N PRO A 169 -3.53 2.74 13.56
CA PRO A 169 -3.50 1.45 12.91
C PRO A 169 -2.10 0.84 13.00
N GLY A 170 -2.03 -0.45 13.35
CA GLY A 170 -0.86 -1.29 13.16
C GLY A 170 -1.11 -2.20 11.96
N ILE A 171 -0.08 -2.46 11.16
CA ILE A 171 -0.17 -3.33 9.99
C ILE A 171 1.04 -4.26 10.02
N PHE A 172 0.77 -5.55 9.91
CA PHE A 172 1.81 -6.58 9.89
C PHE A 172 1.54 -7.58 8.76
N SER A 173 2.60 -7.97 8.06
CA SER A 173 2.59 -8.92 6.96
C SER A 173 3.27 -10.22 7.41
N GLY A 174 2.55 -11.33 7.38
CA GLY A 174 3.04 -12.63 7.87
C GLY A 174 3.92 -13.38 6.88
N ASN A 175 3.84 -13.05 5.58
CA ASN A 175 4.57 -13.75 4.52
C ASN A 175 5.88 -13.04 4.10
N GLY A 176 6.30 -12.01 4.83
CA GLY A 176 7.54 -11.27 4.54
C GLY A 176 7.47 -10.35 3.32
N ASN A 177 6.31 -10.25 2.65
CA ASN A 177 6.07 -9.23 1.62
C ASN A 177 6.01 -7.83 2.24
N ASP A 178 6.21 -6.80 1.41
CA ASP A 178 6.31 -5.38 1.77
C ASP A 178 5.45 -4.95 2.96
N ILE A 179 6.09 -4.25 3.90
CA ILE A 179 5.43 -3.64 5.05
C ILE A 179 4.56 -2.49 4.53
N LEU A 180 3.24 -2.64 4.62
CA LEU A 180 2.31 -1.60 4.18
C LEU A 180 2.34 -0.41 5.15
N ALA A 181 2.36 0.80 4.59
CA ALA A 181 2.35 2.07 5.32
C ALA A 181 3.36 2.12 6.49
N ASP A 182 4.56 1.56 6.27
CA ASP A 182 5.63 1.43 7.26
C ASP A 182 5.21 0.74 8.57
N GLY A 183 4.13 -0.06 8.54
CA GLY A 183 3.67 -0.86 9.68
C GLY A 183 2.78 -0.11 10.66
N GLY A 184 2.55 1.20 10.48
CA GLY A 184 1.59 1.93 11.29
C GLY A 184 1.70 3.45 11.20
N PHE A 185 0.59 4.10 11.49
CA PHE A 185 0.44 5.55 11.44
C PHE A 185 -0.67 6.02 12.39
N GLN A 186 -0.83 7.34 12.54
CA GLN A 186 -1.93 7.93 13.29
C GLN A 186 -3.12 8.20 12.38
N LEU A 187 -4.32 7.82 12.81
CA LEU A 187 -5.57 8.06 12.09
C LEU A 187 -6.57 8.79 13.00
N ASN A 188 -6.72 10.10 12.76
CA ASN A 188 -7.61 10.97 13.54
C ASN A 188 -9.10 10.63 13.30
N PRO A 189 -10.01 11.05 14.21
CA PRO A 189 -11.44 10.90 14.00
C PRO A 189 -11.89 11.43 12.63
N SER A 190 -12.77 10.68 11.97
CA SER A 190 -13.31 10.97 10.63
C SER A 190 -12.27 11.00 9.49
N ALA A 191 -11.00 10.71 9.76
CA ALA A 191 -9.97 10.63 8.73
C ALA A 191 -9.99 9.27 8.03
N SER A 192 -9.49 9.25 6.79
CA SER A 192 -9.27 8.04 6.01
C SER A 192 -7.91 8.07 5.32
N VAL A 193 -7.31 6.88 5.15
CA VAL A 193 -6.05 6.68 4.42
C VAL A 193 -6.23 5.53 3.44
N GLN A 194 -5.77 5.73 2.21
CA GLN A 194 -5.70 4.69 1.19
C GLN A 194 -4.34 4.02 1.20
N ILE A 195 -4.35 2.69 1.12
CA ILE A 195 -3.17 1.84 1.08
C ILE A 195 -3.36 0.85 -0.07
N ILE A 196 -2.33 0.68 -0.89
CA ILE A 196 -2.37 -0.24 -2.01
C ILE A 196 -1.48 -1.44 -1.66
N PRO A 197 -2.06 -2.59 -1.25
CA PRO A 197 -1.29 -3.81 -1.08
C PRO A 197 -0.69 -4.30 -2.41
N PRO A 198 0.42 -5.07 -2.38
CA PRO A 198 0.87 -5.80 -3.55
C PRO A 198 -0.18 -6.84 -3.98
N SER A 199 -0.10 -7.32 -5.22
CA SER A 199 -1.06 -8.29 -5.79
C SER A 199 -1.07 -9.65 -5.08
N VAL A 200 -0.05 -9.93 -4.27
CA VAL A 200 -0.01 -11.04 -3.33
C VAL A 200 0.40 -10.48 -1.97
N TRP A 201 -0.50 -10.49 -1.00
CA TRP A 201 -0.25 -9.97 0.34
C TRP A 201 -0.99 -10.82 1.36
N SER A 202 -0.37 -11.11 2.51
CA SER A 202 -1.07 -11.78 3.61
C SER A 202 -0.66 -11.17 4.93
N GLY A 203 -1.63 -10.69 5.68
CA GLY A 203 -1.36 -9.96 6.90
C GLY A 203 -2.62 -9.52 7.61
N HIS A 204 -2.44 -8.73 8.66
CA HIS A 204 -3.53 -8.21 9.46
C HIS A 204 -3.33 -6.74 9.82
N ILE A 205 -4.47 -6.09 10.03
CA ILE A 205 -4.59 -4.68 10.40
C ILE A 205 -5.36 -4.62 11.72
N TRP A 206 -4.89 -3.81 12.67
CA TRP A 206 -5.58 -3.59 13.94
C TRP A 206 -5.52 -2.13 14.37
N ALA A 207 -6.41 -1.73 15.28
CA ALA A 207 -6.37 -0.40 15.88
C ALA A 207 -5.68 -0.43 17.24
N ARG A 208 -4.80 0.55 17.48
CA ARG A 208 -4.23 0.84 18.80
C ARG A 208 -4.92 2.07 19.39
N THR A 209 -5.10 2.08 20.71
CA THR A 209 -5.78 3.18 21.43
C THR A 209 -4.93 3.72 22.59
N GLY A 210 -5.18 4.98 22.97
CA GLY A 210 -4.48 5.61 24.09
C GLY A 210 -2.97 5.72 23.88
N CYS A 211 -2.52 5.93 22.64
CA CYS A 211 -1.11 5.96 22.30
C CYS A 211 -0.49 7.33 22.58
N ASN A 212 0.77 7.31 23.03
CA ASN A 212 1.63 8.48 23.11
C ASN A 212 2.99 8.14 22.52
N PHE A 213 3.35 8.77 21.40
CA PHE A 213 4.62 8.57 20.70
C PHE A 213 5.42 9.88 20.66
N SER A 214 6.73 9.77 20.82
CA SER A 214 7.69 10.84 20.55
C SER A 214 7.75 11.16 19.05
N SER A 215 8.46 12.24 18.71
CA SER A 215 8.79 12.57 17.31
C SER A 215 9.63 11.49 16.61
N SER A 216 10.35 10.65 17.36
CA SER A 216 11.08 9.49 16.84
C SER A 216 10.22 8.22 16.72
N GLY A 217 8.91 8.32 16.99
CA GLY A 217 7.98 7.20 16.89
C GLY A 217 8.10 6.17 18.02
N GLN A 218 8.75 6.51 19.14
CA GLN A 218 8.90 5.66 20.32
C GLN A 218 7.87 6.05 21.38
N GLY A 219 7.26 5.08 22.05
CA GLY A 219 6.12 5.37 22.92
C GLY A 219 5.43 4.13 23.47
N LYS A 220 4.14 4.26 23.76
CA LYS A 220 3.29 3.16 24.22
C LYS A 220 1.83 3.41 23.91
N CYS A 221 1.08 2.35 23.64
CA CYS A 221 -0.37 2.33 23.56
C CYS A 221 -1.01 1.62 24.76
N ALA A 222 -2.24 2.00 25.10
CA ALA A 222 -3.02 1.34 26.13
C ALA A 222 -3.53 -0.04 25.68
N THR A 223 -3.90 -0.16 24.40
CA THR A 223 -4.31 -1.43 23.78
C THR A 223 -3.61 -1.63 22.43
N GLY A 224 -3.32 -2.89 22.08
CA GLY A 224 -2.75 -3.28 20.79
C GLY A 224 -1.32 -2.82 20.52
N ASP A 225 -0.57 -2.39 21.55
CA ASP A 225 0.82 -1.96 21.40
C ASP A 225 1.66 -3.03 20.69
N CYS A 226 2.66 -2.61 19.89
CA CYS A 226 3.47 -3.52 19.07
C CYS A 226 4.98 -3.39 19.37
N GLY A 227 5.32 -3.20 20.64
CA GLY A 227 6.71 -3.07 21.10
C GLY A 227 7.14 -1.62 21.36
N GLY A 228 6.19 -0.74 21.67
CA GLY A 228 6.44 0.66 22.01
C GLY A 228 6.85 1.52 20.81
N VAL A 229 6.44 1.15 19.60
CA VAL A 229 6.80 1.84 18.35
C VAL A 229 5.58 2.21 17.52
N LEU A 230 5.63 3.34 16.83
CA LEU A 230 4.56 3.78 15.92
C LEU A 230 4.48 2.84 14.70
N LYS A 231 5.63 2.49 14.14
CA LYS A 231 5.82 1.65 12.96
C LYS A 231 6.02 0.20 13.40
N CYS A 232 4.95 -0.61 13.37
CA CYS A 232 5.01 -1.97 13.89
C CYS A 232 5.86 -2.88 13.00
N ALA A 233 6.70 -3.70 13.63
CA ALA A 233 7.48 -4.75 12.96
C ALA A 233 6.94 -6.17 13.24
N GLY A 234 5.91 -6.28 14.09
CA GLY A 234 5.26 -7.52 14.50
C GLY A 234 3.79 -7.26 14.83
N GLY A 235 3.07 -8.33 15.19
CA GLY A 235 1.67 -8.25 15.62
C GLY A 235 1.49 -7.40 16.89
N GLY A 236 0.27 -6.90 17.07
CA GLY A 236 -0.13 -6.19 18.29
C GLY A 236 -0.23 -7.14 19.49
N VAL A 237 0.09 -6.64 20.67
CA VAL A 237 -0.10 -7.36 21.93
C VAL A 237 -1.60 -7.47 22.23
N PRO A 238 -2.16 -8.69 22.36
CA PRO A 238 -3.56 -8.89 22.72
C PRO A 238 -3.96 -8.19 24.03
N PRO A 239 -5.23 -7.79 24.20
CA PRO A 239 -6.34 -8.01 23.27
C PRO A 239 -6.39 -7.04 22.07
N VAL A 240 -6.61 -7.59 20.88
CA VAL A 240 -6.75 -6.85 19.62
C VAL A 240 -7.82 -7.45 18.73
N THR A 241 -8.72 -6.62 18.20
CA THR A 241 -9.56 -7.01 17.07
C THR A 241 -8.70 -6.92 15.80
N LEU A 242 -8.69 -7.99 15.00
CA LEU A 242 -7.91 -8.06 13.76
C LEU A 242 -8.82 -8.00 12.54
N ALA A 243 -8.41 -7.27 11.52
CA ALA A 243 -8.87 -7.45 10.14
C ALA A 243 -7.78 -8.22 9.39
N GLU A 244 -8.10 -9.45 8.98
CA GLU A 244 -7.15 -10.37 8.36
C GLU A 244 -7.42 -10.45 6.86
N PHE A 245 -6.36 -10.52 6.06
CA PHE A 245 -6.46 -10.67 4.62
C PHE A 245 -5.41 -11.62 4.07
N THR A 246 -5.79 -12.33 3.02
CA THR A 246 -4.90 -12.96 2.04
C THR A 246 -5.34 -12.51 0.65
N ILE A 247 -4.59 -11.59 0.05
CA ILE A 247 -4.81 -11.02 -1.29
C ILE A 247 -4.14 -11.90 -2.35
N GLY A 248 -4.85 -12.14 -3.44
CA GLY A 248 -4.36 -12.95 -4.55
C GLY A 248 -5.33 -12.98 -5.74
N VAL A 249 -5.45 -14.13 -6.39
CA VAL A 249 -6.45 -14.33 -7.47
C VAL A 249 -7.87 -14.29 -6.90
N THR A 250 -8.05 -14.90 -5.74
CA THR A 250 -9.25 -14.78 -4.90
C THR A 250 -8.76 -14.31 -3.55
N ASP A 251 -9.32 -13.21 -3.07
CA ASP A 251 -8.97 -12.69 -1.76
C ASP A 251 -9.78 -13.42 -0.70
N TYR A 252 -9.14 -13.68 0.43
CA TYR A 252 -9.76 -14.17 1.66
C TYR A 252 -9.65 -13.07 2.70
N TYR A 253 -10.72 -12.83 3.45
CA TYR A 253 -10.71 -11.83 4.51
C TYR A 253 -11.72 -12.18 5.60
N ASP A 254 -11.43 -11.70 6.79
CA ASP A 254 -12.29 -11.83 7.95
C ASP A 254 -11.95 -10.76 9.01
N VAL A 255 -12.85 -10.63 9.98
CA VAL A 255 -12.55 -9.95 11.24
C VAL A 255 -12.47 -11.00 12.32
N SER A 256 -11.40 -10.97 13.10
CA SER A 256 -11.08 -11.98 14.09
C SER A 256 -10.97 -11.40 15.50
N LEU A 257 -11.59 -12.11 16.43
CA LEU A 257 -11.57 -11.85 17.86
C LEU A 257 -10.87 -12.98 18.64
N VAL A 258 -10.13 -13.84 17.93
CA VAL A 258 -9.32 -14.92 18.52
C VAL A 258 -8.32 -14.34 19.53
N ASP A 259 -7.74 -13.19 19.18
CA ASP A 259 -6.84 -12.41 20.02
C ASP A 259 -7.57 -11.37 20.86
N GLY A 260 -8.88 -11.51 21.07
CA GLY A 260 -9.70 -10.64 21.89
C GLY A 260 -10.30 -9.44 21.13
N TYR A 261 -10.74 -8.44 21.89
CA TYR A 261 -11.43 -7.27 21.37
C TYR A 261 -10.94 -6.00 22.03
N ASN A 262 -10.71 -4.94 21.26
CA ASN A 262 -10.43 -3.61 21.80
C ASN A 262 -11.24 -2.51 21.09
N VAL A 263 -11.33 -2.58 19.75
CA VAL A 263 -12.03 -1.59 18.92
C VAL A 263 -12.93 -2.30 17.94
N LYS A 264 -14.19 -1.85 17.84
CA LYS A 264 -15.12 -2.27 16.78
C LYS A 264 -14.48 -2.13 15.41
N MET A 265 -14.65 -3.13 14.56
CA MET A 265 -14.02 -3.15 13.24
C MET A 265 -14.92 -3.81 12.22
N GLY A 266 -14.86 -3.34 10.98
CA GLY A 266 -15.54 -4.00 9.87
C GLY A 266 -14.76 -3.87 8.57
N ILE A 267 -14.91 -4.88 7.72
CA ILE A 267 -14.42 -4.95 6.36
C ILE A 267 -15.63 -4.99 5.43
N LYS A 268 -15.70 -4.03 4.52
CA LYS A 268 -16.71 -3.98 3.46
C LYS A 268 -16.04 -4.01 2.10
N PRO A 269 -16.19 -5.09 1.32
CA PRO A 269 -15.78 -5.13 -0.07
C PRO A 269 -16.52 -4.05 -0.89
N GLN A 270 -15.82 -3.44 -1.85
CA GLN A 270 -16.31 -2.40 -2.73
C GLN A 270 -16.23 -2.90 -4.17
N GLY A 271 -17.31 -3.53 -4.61
CA GLY A 271 -17.34 -4.26 -5.88
C GLY A 271 -16.76 -5.66 -5.74
N GLY A 272 -16.16 -6.16 -6.83
CA GLY A 272 -15.68 -7.53 -6.92
C GLY A 272 -16.78 -8.55 -7.23
N THR A 273 -16.39 -9.82 -7.29
CA THR A 273 -17.25 -10.97 -7.60
C THR A 273 -16.96 -12.12 -6.65
N GLY A 274 -18.00 -12.86 -6.22
CA GLY A 274 -17.90 -13.92 -5.24
C GLY A 274 -18.88 -13.68 -4.08
N ASP A 275 -18.52 -14.10 -2.87
CA ASP A 275 -19.35 -13.88 -1.67
C ASP A 275 -19.42 -12.39 -1.32
N CYS A 276 -18.24 -11.74 -1.25
CA CYS A 276 -18.09 -10.29 -1.03
C CYS A 276 -18.98 -9.73 0.11
N LYS A 277 -19.11 -10.50 1.19
CA LYS A 277 -19.95 -10.17 2.35
C LYS A 277 -19.22 -9.23 3.31
N TYR A 278 -19.99 -8.60 4.19
CA TYR A 278 -19.44 -7.82 5.28
C TYR A 278 -18.87 -8.74 6.37
N ALA A 279 -17.62 -8.50 6.77
CA ALA A 279 -17.01 -9.11 7.95
C ALA A 279 -16.88 -8.06 9.04
N GLY A 280 -17.20 -8.37 10.30
CA GLY A 280 -17.01 -7.37 11.35
C GLY A 280 -17.74 -7.58 12.66
N CYS A 281 -17.41 -6.67 13.57
CA CYS A 281 -17.92 -6.57 14.91
C CYS A 281 -18.31 -5.10 15.20
N SER A 282 -19.60 -4.80 15.08
CA SER A 282 -20.17 -3.45 15.31
C SER A 282 -20.78 -3.27 16.71
N SER A 283 -20.94 -4.37 17.46
CA SER A 283 -21.34 -4.37 18.87
C SER A 283 -20.19 -3.92 19.76
N ASP A 284 -20.51 -3.26 20.88
CA ASP A 284 -19.49 -2.91 21.87
C ASP A 284 -19.26 -4.07 22.84
N LEU A 285 -18.29 -4.92 22.54
CA LEU A 285 -17.94 -6.07 23.39
C LEU A 285 -17.39 -5.68 24.76
N ASN A 286 -16.80 -4.49 24.92
CA ASN A 286 -16.32 -4.01 26.21
C ASN A 286 -17.48 -3.85 27.21
N SER A 287 -18.68 -3.48 26.74
CA SER A 287 -19.87 -3.30 27.57
C SER A 287 -20.43 -4.59 28.18
N ILE A 288 -20.13 -5.75 27.56
CA ILE A 288 -20.61 -7.07 27.99
C ILE A 288 -19.46 -8.02 28.36
N CYS A 289 -18.23 -7.51 28.43
CA CYS A 289 -17.05 -8.33 28.71
C CYS A 289 -17.16 -8.98 30.11
N PRO A 290 -16.99 -10.32 30.23
CA PRO A 290 -16.91 -11.00 31.52
C PRO A 290 -15.81 -10.43 32.41
N ASN A 291 -16.02 -10.43 33.73
CA ASN A 291 -15.11 -9.75 34.67
C ASN A 291 -13.66 -10.23 34.56
N GLU A 292 -13.48 -11.53 34.43
CA GLU A 292 -12.23 -12.25 34.29
C GLU A 292 -11.50 -12.01 32.96
N LEU A 293 -12.18 -11.41 31.98
CA LEU A 293 -11.61 -11.06 30.67
C LEU A 293 -11.36 -9.56 30.49
N ARG A 294 -11.77 -8.71 31.44
CA ARG A 294 -11.67 -7.25 31.30
C ARG A 294 -10.24 -6.75 31.39
N VAL A 295 -9.88 -5.86 30.47
CA VAL A 295 -8.73 -4.97 30.61
C VAL A 295 -9.22 -3.59 31.03
N MET A 296 -8.73 -3.11 32.16
CA MET A 296 -9.15 -1.85 32.77
C MET A 296 -8.12 -0.75 32.53
N ASP A 297 -8.59 0.47 32.25
CA ASP A 297 -7.74 1.66 32.30
C ASP A 297 -7.55 2.16 33.76
N PRO A 298 -6.66 3.13 34.01
CA PRO A 298 -6.47 3.73 35.33
C PRO A 298 -7.70 4.44 35.90
N GLN A 299 -8.71 4.72 35.07
CA GLN A 299 -9.98 5.34 35.44
C GLN A 299 -11.09 4.31 35.73
N ASN A 300 -10.75 3.01 35.76
CA ASN A 300 -11.67 1.89 35.94
C ASN A 300 -12.73 1.75 34.83
N ASN A 301 -12.41 2.13 33.60
CA ASN A 301 -13.22 1.77 32.42
C ASN A 301 -12.67 0.50 31.76
N VAL A 302 -13.56 -0.33 31.22
CA VAL A 302 -13.17 -1.47 30.38
C VAL A 302 -12.73 -0.93 29.02
N VAL A 303 -11.45 -1.08 28.69
CA VAL A 303 -10.87 -0.59 27.43
C VAL A 303 -10.64 -1.69 26.40
N ALA A 304 -10.61 -2.94 26.85
CA ALA A 304 -10.54 -4.11 25.98
C ALA A 304 -11.05 -5.36 26.70
N CYS A 305 -11.32 -6.42 25.94
CA CYS A 305 -11.77 -7.71 26.41
C CYS A 305 -10.85 -8.81 25.87
N LYS A 306 -10.19 -9.54 26.76
CA LYS A 306 -9.35 -10.68 26.42
C LYS A 306 -10.19 -11.80 25.81
N SER A 307 -9.59 -12.57 24.91
CA SER A 307 -10.13 -13.90 24.62
C SER A 307 -9.85 -14.85 25.79
N ALA A 308 -10.54 -15.98 25.83
CA ALA A 308 -10.28 -16.99 26.85
C ALA A 308 -8.86 -17.57 26.73
N CYS A 309 -8.31 -17.67 25.51
CA CYS A 309 -6.93 -18.12 25.31
C CYS A 309 -5.94 -17.14 25.95
N ASP A 310 -6.08 -15.84 25.71
CA ASP A 310 -5.21 -14.82 26.32
C ASP A 310 -5.36 -14.73 27.85
N ALA A 311 -6.56 -15.00 28.38
CA ALA A 311 -6.80 -14.95 29.82
C ALA A 311 -6.29 -16.17 30.59
N PHE A 312 -6.43 -17.38 30.02
CA PHE A 312 -6.23 -18.62 30.76
C PHE A 312 -5.07 -19.48 30.24
N SER A 313 -4.65 -19.27 28.98
CA SER A 313 -3.56 -20.00 28.33
C SER A 313 -3.70 -21.54 28.40
N THR A 314 -4.93 -22.06 28.40
CA THR A 314 -5.18 -23.51 28.43
C THR A 314 -5.41 -24.07 27.01
N PRO A 315 -5.05 -25.34 26.76
CA PRO A 315 -5.21 -25.97 25.45
C PRO A 315 -6.64 -25.92 24.90
N GLU A 316 -7.65 -26.02 25.77
CA GLU A 316 -9.08 -25.98 25.43
C GLU A 316 -9.51 -24.64 24.82
N TYR A 317 -8.94 -23.52 25.31
CA TYR A 317 -9.28 -22.19 24.83
C TYR A 317 -8.40 -21.74 23.67
N CYS A 318 -7.16 -22.22 23.63
CA CYS A 318 -6.20 -21.89 22.58
C CYS A 318 -6.23 -22.87 21.39
N CYS A 319 -7.01 -23.94 21.48
CA CYS A 319 -7.09 -25.00 20.49
C CYS A 319 -5.71 -25.58 20.13
N THR A 320 -4.96 -26.02 21.14
CA THR A 320 -3.62 -26.60 20.96
C THR A 320 -3.52 -28.00 21.56
N GLY A 321 -2.46 -28.73 21.22
CA GLY A 321 -2.21 -30.07 21.77
C GLY A 321 -3.34 -31.04 21.45
N ALA A 322 -4.04 -31.55 22.47
CA ALA A 322 -5.19 -32.45 22.27
C ALA A 322 -6.41 -31.77 21.61
N PHE A 323 -6.42 -30.43 21.57
CA PHE A 323 -7.49 -29.58 21.05
C PHE A 323 -7.10 -28.94 19.71
N ASP A 324 -6.09 -29.47 19.00
CA ASP A 324 -5.56 -28.91 17.74
C ASP A 324 -6.41 -29.22 16.49
N LYS A 325 -7.68 -29.57 16.69
CA LYS A 325 -8.63 -29.85 15.60
C LYS A 325 -10.01 -29.27 15.90
N PRO A 326 -10.79 -28.93 14.86
CA PRO A 326 -12.16 -28.46 15.04
C PRO A 326 -13.04 -29.42 15.85
N GLU A 327 -12.87 -30.74 15.67
CA GLU A 327 -13.67 -31.75 16.37
C GLU A 327 -13.32 -31.84 17.86
N THR A 328 -12.10 -31.48 18.24
CA THR A 328 -11.61 -31.56 19.62
C THR A 328 -11.65 -30.23 20.35
N CYS A 329 -11.75 -29.09 19.65
CA CYS A 329 -11.91 -27.75 20.25
C CYS A 329 -13.28 -27.12 19.90
N PRO A 330 -14.37 -27.53 20.59
CA PRO A 330 -15.69 -26.97 20.36
C PRO A 330 -15.83 -25.53 20.92
N PRO A 331 -16.85 -24.76 20.50
CA PRO A 331 -17.11 -23.45 21.08
C PRO A 331 -17.34 -23.52 22.60
N THR A 332 -16.77 -22.56 23.33
CA THR A 332 -16.87 -22.42 24.78
C THR A 332 -17.89 -21.35 25.16
N ASP A 333 -18.19 -21.21 26.45
CA ASP A 333 -19.11 -20.15 26.90
C ASP A 333 -18.54 -18.75 26.62
N TYR A 334 -17.20 -18.59 26.68
CA TYR A 334 -16.53 -17.35 26.31
C TYR A 334 -16.62 -17.04 24.81
N SER A 335 -16.29 -18.00 23.94
CA SER A 335 -16.37 -17.74 22.49
C SER A 335 -17.82 -17.51 22.03
N ARG A 336 -18.80 -18.17 22.66
CA ARG A 336 -20.23 -17.90 22.42
C ARG A 336 -20.66 -16.47 22.76
N ILE A 337 -20.08 -15.83 23.78
CA ILE A 337 -20.35 -14.40 24.08
C ILE A 337 -19.90 -13.52 22.93
N PHE A 338 -18.68 -13.75 22.44
CA PHE A 338 -18.08 -13.00 21.33
C PHE A 338 -18.88 -13.21 20.05
N LYS A 339 -19.22 -14.47 19.74
CA LYS A 339 -20.01 -14.83 18.56
C LYS A 339 -21.41 -14.23 18.57
N LYS A 340 -22.08 -14.23 19.73
CA LYS A 340 -23.41 -13.65 19.88
C LYS A 340 -23.39 -12.13 19.65
N ALA A 341 -22.35 -11.44 20.10
CA ALA A 341 -22.22 -10.01 19.89
C ALA A 341 -21.83 -9.67 18.44
N CYS A 342 -20.98 -10.49 17.84
CA CYS A 342 -20.35 -10.25 16.55
C CYS A 342 -20.43 -11.51 15.67
N PRO A 343 -21.62 -11.79 15.09
CA PRO A 343 -21.86 -13.02 14.34
C PRO A 343 -21.02 -13.13 13.06
N ASN A 344 -20.61 -11.99 12.48
CA ASN A 344 -19.81 -11.90 11.26
C ASN A 344 -18.29 -11.80 11.53
N ALA A 345 -17.84 -12.26 12.71
CA ALA A 345 -16.45 -12.30 13.10
C ALA A 345 -16.08 -13.69 13.65
N TYR A 346 -14.81 -14.06 13.53
CA TYR A 346 -14.25 -15.22 14.22
C TYR A 346 -14.22 -14.97 15.72
N SER A 347 -14.82 -15.88 16.49
CA SER A 347 -14.86 -15.81 17.96
C SER A 347 -13.82 -16.70 18.66
N TYR A 348 -13.26 -17.68 17.94
CA TYR A 348 -12.17 -18.55 18.39
C TYR A 348 -11.52 -19.25 17.17
N ALA A 349 -10.41 -19.97 17.38
CA ALA A 349 -9.53 -20.47 16.31
C ALA A 349 -10.22 -21.39 15.27
N TYR A 350 -11.22 -22.16 15.67
CA TYR A 350 -12.00 -23.03 14.77
C TYR A 350 -13.48 -22.63 14.69
N ASP A 351 -13.79 -21.34 14.90
CA ASP A 351 -15.13 -20.84 14.59
C ASP A 351 -15.47 -21.19 13.13
N ASP A 352 -16.76 -21.34 12.85
CA ASP A 352 -17.18 -22.02 11.64
C ASP A 352 -16.57 -21.41 10.36
N ALA A 353 -16.40 -22.25 9.33
CA ALA A 353 -15.86 -21.85 8.04
C ALA A 353 -16.73 -20.82 7.29
N THR A 354 -17.83 -20.33 7.88
CA THR A 354 -18.70 -19.33 7.26
C THR A 354 -18.24 -17.89 7.49
N ASN A 355 -17.18 -17.68 8.30
CA ASN A 355 -16.66 -16.36 8.63
C ASN A 355 -15.38 -15.96 7.87
N THR A 356 -14.73 -16.88 7.14
CA THR A 356 -13.77 -16.51 6.11
C THR A 356 -14.55 -16.22 4.83
N PHE A 357 -14.53 -14.97 4.40
CA PHE A 357 -15.24 -14.55 3.19
C PHE A 357 -14.28 -14.47 2.02
N THR A 358 -14.80 -14.79 0.84
CA THR A 358 -14.05 -14.67 -0.42
C THR A 358 -14.55 -13.50 -1.25
N CYS A 359 -13.64 -12.81 -1.93
CA CYS A 359 -14.02 -11.83 -2.95
C CYS A 359 -12.89 -11.66 -3.96
N SER A 360 -13.20 -11.65 -5.25
CA SER A 360 -12.20 -11.44 -6.30
C SER A 360 -12.34 -10.05 -6.90
N ARG A 361 -11.21 -9.38 -7.17
CA ARG A 361 -11.16 -8.06 -7.85
C ARG A 361 -11.97 -6.98 -7.12
N SER A 362 -11.82 -6.92 -5.80
CA SER A 362 -12.50 -5.93 -4.96
C SER A 362 -11.51 -4.97 -4.33
N ASN A 363 -12.01 -3.79 -3.97
CA ASN A 363 -11.36 -2.92 -2.99
C ASN A 363 -12.02 -3.15 -1.63
N TYR A 364 -11.39 -2.73 -0.54
CA TYR A 364 -11.90 -2.95 0.81
C TYR A 364 -11.93 -1.66 1.60
N LEU A 365 -13.10 -1.35 2.17
CA LEU A 365 -13.24 -0.34 3.20
C LEU A 365 -13.11 -1.03 4.56
N ILE A 366 -12.04 -0.70 5.29
CA ILE A 366 -11.79 -1.12 6.66
C ILE A 366 -12.19 0.04 7.57
N THR A 367 -13.24 -0.14 8.36
CA THR A 367 -13.78 0.90 9.24
C THR A 367 -13.53 0.54 10.71
N PHE A 368 -12.86 1.44 11.43
CA PHE A 368 -12.84 1.43 12.90
C PHE A 368 -14.10 2.13 13.42
N CYS A 369 -14.77 1.54 14.40
CA CYS A 369 -16.08 1.98 14.91
C CYS A 369 -17.18 2.12 13.84
N PRO A 370 -17.49 1.05 13.07
CA PRO A 370 -18.60 1.07 12.12
C PRO A 370 -19.94 1.29 12.83
N THR A 371 -20.80 2.12 12.23
CA THR A 371 -22.13 2.47 12.75
C THR A 371 -23.20 1.50 12.23
N GLY A 372 -23.13 0.23 12.62
CA GLY A 372 -24.08 -0.81 12.20
C GLY A 372 -23.93 -1.21 10.72
N SER A 373 -24.03 -2.50 10.43
CA SER A 373 -23.91 -3.07 9.08
C SER A 373 -25.25 -3.18 8.37
#